data_AF-A0A3Q7YAR6-F1
#
_entry.id   AF-A0A3Q7YAR6-F1
#
_cell.length_a   1.000
_cell.length_b   1.000
_cell.length_c   1.000
_cell.angle_alpha   90.00
_cell.angle_beta   90.00
_cell.angle_gamma   90.00
#
_symmetry.space_group_name_H-M   'P 1'
#
loop_
_entity.id
_entity.type
_entity.pdbx_description
1 polymer ?
#
loop_
_entity_poly.entity_id
_entity_poly.type
_entity_poly.pdbx_seq_one_letter_code
_entity_poly.pdbx_strand_id
1 'polypeptide(L)'
;MRLSDMLMQARKKRKCPTWMGETVWNDLEKIWMDSSFKEISNRAKKNRASSKGGAVCTGGSISIAEHTIRMAEELGRDLALDEVFLKTHTKKKDNSWVDERAKKKHMKHFKVSYNKLPKMGKRLVVVAKWLMRKLA
;
A
#
# COMPACT_ATOMS: atom_id res chain seq x y z
N MET A 1 -20.70 19.90 -5.46
CA MET A 1 -20.85 19.11 -4.21
C MET A 1 -21.12 17.66 -4.57
N ARG A 2 -20.37 16.68 -4.06
CA ARG A 2 -20.58 15.27 -4.41
C ARG A 2 -21.69 14.65 -3.56
N LEU A 3 -22.41 13.66 -4.10
CA LEU A 3 -23.46 12.94 -3.37
C LEU A 3 -22.97 12.37 -2.03
N SER A 4 -21.74 11.85 -2.00
CA SER A 4 -21.10 11.35 -0.77
C SER A 4 -21.05 12.40 0.34
N ASP A 5 -20.76 13.65 -0.03
CA ASP A 5 -20.63 14.75 0.92
C ASP A 5 -22.00 15.14 1.46
N MET A 6 -23.02 15.15 0.59
CA MET A 6 -24.40 15.40 0.99
C MET A 6 -24.92 14.33 1.95
N LEU A 7 -24.69 13.04 1.65
CA LEU A 7 -25.08 11.92 2.51
C LEU A 7 -24.35 11.96 3.85
N MET A 8 -23.06 12.31 3.86
CA MET A 8 -22.29 12.48 5.09
C MET A 8 -22.86 13.60 5.97
N GLN A 9 -23.22 14.74 5.38
CA GLN A 9 -23.85 15.85 6.11
C GLN A 9 -25.22 15.47 6.66
N ALA A 10 -26.05 14.80 5.86
CA ALA A 10 -27.36 14.32 6.28
C ALA A 10 -27.23 13.34 7.46
N ARG A 11 -26.30 12.38 7.36
CA ARG A 11 -25.99 11.43 8.44
C ARG A 11 -25.53 12.14 9.71
N LYS A 12 -24.67 13.17 9.59
CA LYS A 12 -24.18 13.95 10.74
C LYS A 12 -25.31 14.73 11.44
N LYS A 13 -26.23 15.30 10.66
CA LYS A 13 -27.40 16.05 11.15
C LYS A 13 -28.55 15.15 11.62
N ARG A 14 -28.54 13.85 11.27
CA ARG A 14 -29.62 12.89 11.55
C ARG A 14 -30.99 13.41 11.11
N LYS A 15 -31.04 14.08 9.97
CA LYS A 15 -32.27 14.66 9.41
C LYS A 15 -32.39 14.26 7.95
N CYS A 16 -33.56 13.75 7.57
CA CYS A 16 -33.90 13.46 6.19
C CYS A 16 -33.82 14.75 5.34
N PRO A 17 -33.01 14.77 4.27
CA PRO A 17 -32.96 15.90 3.34
C PRO A 17 -34.22 16.02 2.48
N THR A 18 -34.57 17.24 2.05
CA THR A 18 -35.76 17.50 1.21
C THR A 18 -35.74 16.80 -0.15
N TRP A 19 -34.56 16.48 -0.66
CA TRP A 19 -34.38 15.79 -1.94
C TRP A 19 -34.44 14.25 -1.81
N MET A 20 -34.54 13.72 -0.59
CA MET A 20 -34.57 12.28 -0.33
C MET A 20 -35.96 11.87 0.17
N GLY A 21 -36.50 10.81 -0.42
CA GLY A 21 -37.75 10.21 0.06
C GLY A 21 -37.57 9.54 1.43
N GLU A 22 -38.61 9.60 2.26
CA GLU A 22 -38.60 9.08 3.63
C GLU A 22 -38.30 7.57 3.69
N THR A 23 -38.82 6.78 2.74
CA THR A 23 -38.54 5.34 2.65
C THR A 23 -37.05 5.06 2.51
N VAL A 24 -36.37 5.78 1.61
CA VAL A 24 -34.92 5.63 1.37
C VAL A 24 -34.12 6.08 2.59
N TRP A 25 -34.55 7.15 3.26
CA TRP A 25 -33.92 7.62 4.50
C TRP A 25 -34.00 6.57 5.60
N ASN A 26 -35.16 5.96 5.81
CA ASN A 26 -35.37 4.94 6.84
C ASN A 26 -34.48 3.71 6.61
N ASP A 27 -34.31 3.29 5.36
CA ASP A 27 -33.43 2.15 5.04
C ASP A 27 -31.95 2.50 5.23
N LEU A 28 -31.52 3.71 4.84
CA LEU A 28 -30.17 4.20 5.13
C LEU A 28 -29.91 4.29 6.63
N GLU A 29 -30.89 4.76 7.41
CA GLU A 29 -30.78 4.86 8.85
C GLU A 29 -30.62 3.48 9.49
N LYS A 30 -31.42 2.48 9.09
CA LYS A 30 -31.25 1.08 9.52
C LYS A 30 -29.83 0.59 9.25
N ILE A 31 -29.32 0.76 8.03
CA ILE A 31 -27.94 0.37 7.66
C ILE A 31 -26.90 1.10 8.52
N TRP A 32 -27.07 2.40 8.78
CA TRP A 32 -26.13 3.16 9.59
C TRP A 32 -26.18 2.81 11.09
N MET A 33 -27.30 2.29 11.57
CA MET A 33 -27.45 1.84 12.95
C MET A 33 -26.97 0.41 13.18
N ASP A 34 -26.94 -0.40 12.12
CA ASP A 34 -26.38 -1.75 12.12
C ASP A 34 -24.97 -1.80 12.73
N SER A 35 -24.75 -2.75 13.63
CA SER A 35 -23.48 -2.92 14.34
C SER A 35 -22.34 -3.30 13.39
N SER A 36 -22.59 -4.18 12.41
CA SER A 36 -21.59 -4.61 11.43
C SER A 36 -21.09 -3.43 10.59
N PHE A 37 -22.00 -2.54 10.18
CA PHE A 37 -21.64 -1.35 9.44
C PHE A 37 -20.81 -0.38 10.29
N LYS A 38 -21.18 -0.18 11.56
CA LYS A 38 -20.41 0.65 12.51
C LYS A 38 -19.01 0.10 12.71
N GLU A 39 -18.84 -1.22 12.83
CA GLU A 39 -17.54 -1.87 12.95
C GLU A 39 -16.65 -1.62 11.73
N ILE A 40 -17.18 -1.84 10.53
CA ILE A 40 -16.46 -1.59 9.27
C ILE A 40 -16.06 -0.13 9.17
N SER A 41 -16.99 0.79 9.44
CA SER A 41 -16.75 2.24 9.41
C SER A 41 -15.66 2.66 10.42
N ASN A 42 -15.71 2.12 11.65
CA ASN A 42 -14.72 2.40 12.68
C ASN A 42 -13.34 1.84 12.32
N ARG A 43 -13.28 0.62 11.76
CA ARG A 43 -12.04 0.03 11.25
C ARG A 43 -11.45 0.87 10.13
N ALA A 44 -12.26 1.28 9.15
CA ALA A 44 -11.84 2.15 8.06
C ALA A 44 -11.34 3.51 8.56
N LYS A 45 -12.00 4.09 9.58
CA LYS A 45 -11.55 5.33 10.24
C LYS A 45 -10.19 5.14 10.91
N LYS A 46 -10.00 4.07 11.68
CA LYS A 46 -8.71 3.72 12.33
C LYS A 46 -7.61 3.51 11.30
N ASN A 47 -7.91 2.83 10.19
CA ASN A 47 -6.95 2.60 9.10
C ASN A 47 -6.52 3.91 8.45
N ARG A 48 -7.46 4.82 8.16
CA ARG A 48 -7.15 6.15 7.59
C ARG A 48 -6.36 7.04 8.56
N ALA A 49 -6.65 6.96 9.86
CA ALA A 49 -5.93 7.70 10.89
C ALA A 49 -4.57 7.06 11.24
N SER A 50 -4.26 5.87 10.72
CA SER A 50 -3.03 5.17 11.05
C SER A 50 -1.83 5.79 10.35
N SER A 51 -0.87 6.28 11.14
CA SER A 51 0.46 6.69 10.67
C SER A 51 1.43 5.52 10.47
N LYS A 52 0.96 4.27 10.62
CA LYS A 52 1.80 3.05 10.63
C LYS A 52 2.49 2.77 9.28
N GLY A 53 2.17 3.53 8.22
CA GLY A 53 2.77 3.41 6.90
C GLY A 53 2.45 2.07 6.20
N GLY A 54 2.98 1.91 4.99
CA GLY A 54 2.87 0.70 4.16
C GLY A 54 1.70 0.70 3.18
N ALA A 55 0.96 1.81 3.05
CA ALA A 55 -0.08 1.99 2.04
C ALA A 55 0.39 2.86 0.85
N VAL A 56 1.56 3.50 0.99
CA VAL A 56 2.12 4.37 -0.04
C VAL A 56 3.03 3.55 -0.94
N CYS A 57 2.77 3.58 -2.24
CA CYS A 57 3.64 3.06 -3.27
C CYS A 57 3.71 4.06 -4.42
N THR A 58 4.80 4.03 -5.19
CA THR A 58 5.02 4.86 -6.39
C THR A 58 4.52 4.20 -7.67
N GLY A 59 3.89 3.02 -7.56
CA GLY A 59 3.35 2.28 -8.70
C GLY A 59 2.13 2.93 -9.36
N GLY A 60 1.49 3.91 -8.71
CA GLY A 60 0.31 4.59 -9.25
C GLY A 60 -0.91 3.67 -9.34
N SER A 61 -1.73 3.86 -10.38
CA SER A 61 -2.98 3.11 -10.60
C SER A 61 -2.79 1.73 -11.22
N ILE A 62 -1.55 1.33 -11.49
CA ILE A 62 -1.22 0.05 -12.11
C ILE A 62 -0.99 -0.99 -11.02
N SER A 63 -1.51 -2.21 -11.23
CA SER A 63 -1.33 -3.31 -10.28
C SER A 63 0.14 -3.72 -10.18
N ILE A 64 0.54 -4.32 -9.05
CA ILE A 64 1.90 -4.85 -8.90
C ILE A 64 2.20 -5.93 -9.94
N ALA A 65 1.21 -6.77 -10.28
CA ALA A 65 1.37 -7.81 -11.30
C ALA A 65 1.68 -7.23 -12.68
N GLU A 66 0.96 -6.19 -13.07
CA GLU A 66 1.20 -5.49 -14.33
C GLU A 66 2.58 -4.79 -14.33
N HIS A 67 3.01 -4.21 -13.21
CA HIS A 67 4.38 -3.71 -13.05
C HIS A 67 5.43 -4.82 -13.22
N THR A 68 5.16 -6.03 -12.72
CA THR A 68 6.06 -7.18 -12.90
C THR A 68 6.18 -7.55 -14.37
N ILE A 69 5.07 -7.65 -15.10
CA ILE A 69 5.07 -8.02 -16.52
C ILE A 69 5.88 -7.01 -17.33
N ARG A 70 5.56 -5.72 -17.20
CA ARG A 70 6.25 -4.65 -17.96
C ARG A 70 7.74 -4.62 -17.66
N MET A 71 8.13 -4.78 -16.40
CA MET A 71 9.54 -4.75 -16.02
C MET A 71 10.27 -6.00 -16.52
N ALA A 72 9.61 -7.15 -16.60
CA ALA A 72 10.19 -8.39 -17.14
C ALA A 72 10.43 -8.26 -18.65
N GLU A 73 9.47 -7.66 -19.37
CA GLU A 73 9.61 -7.31 -20.80
C GLU A 73 10.75 -6.32 -21.03
N GLU A 74 10.85 -5.26 -20.22
CA GLU A 74 11.92 -4.26 -20.30
C GLU A 74 13.32 -4.86 -20.08
N LEU A 75 13.44 -5.82 -19.16
CA LEU A 75 14.73 -6.44 -18.78
C LEU A 75 15.03 -7.74 -19.53
N GLY A 76 14.08 -8.28 -20.28
CA GLY A 76 14.22 -9.54 -21.01
C GLY A 76 14.49 -10.76 -20.13
N ARG A 77 14.06 -10.72 -18.87
CA ARG A 77 14.28 -11.81 -17.89
C ARG A 77 13.17 -11.88 -16.85
N ASP A 78 13.05 -13.04 -16.21
CA ASP A 78 12.21 -13.19 -15.04
C ASP A 78 12.70 -12.31 -13.88
N LEU A 79 11.74 -11.74 -13.17
CA LEU A 79 11.99 -10.83 -12.05
C LEU A 79 11.68 -11.48 -10.72
N ALA A 80 12.55 -11.21 -9.76
CA ALA A 80 12.26 -11.54 -8.38
C ALA A 80 11.29 -10.50 -7.79
N LEU A 81 10.37 -10.96 -6.94
CA LEU A 81 9.33 -10.10 -6.35
C LEU A 81 9.92 -8.94 -5.52
N ASP A 82 11.12 -9.11 -4.97
CA ASP A 82 11.85 -8.07 -4.24
C ASP A 82 12.34 -6.94 -5.15
N GLU A 83 12.72 -7.21 -6.40
CA GLU A 83 13.08 -6.18 -7.39
C GLU A 83 11.86 -5.30 -7.73
N VAL A 84 10.71 -5.92 -7.98
CA VAL A 84 9.45 -5.21 -8.23
C VAL A 84 9.04 -4.40 -6.99
N PHE A 85 9.19 -4.97 -5.80
CA PHE A 85 8.92 -4.28 -4.55
C PHE A 85 9.83 -3.06 -4.36
N LEU A 86 11.14 -3.20 -4.62
CA LEU A 86 12.10 -2.12 -4.52
C LEU A 86 11.74 -0.97 -5.48
N LYS A 87 11.40 -1.28 -6.73
CA LYS A 87 11.01 -0.27 -7.73
C LYS A 87 9.73 0.48 -7.34
N THR A 88 8.73 -0.23 -6.83
CA THR A 88 7.41 0.34 -6.49
C THR A 88 7.37 1.02 -5.12
N HIS A 89 8.38 0.82 -4.27
CA HIS A 89 8.46 1.40 -2.93
C HIS A 89 9.70 2.28 -2.73
N THR A 90 10.31 2.73 -3.83
CA THR A 90 11.32 3.78 -3.86
C THR A 90 10.85 4.95 -4.73
N LYS A 91 11.32 6.15 -4.40
CA LYS A 91 11.02 7.36 -5.15
C LYS A 91 11.96 7.46 -6.35
N LYS A 92 11.42 7.80 -7.52
CA LYS A 92 12.21 7.86 -8.77
C LYS A 92 13.31 8.93 -8.77
N LYS A 93 13.15 10.01 -7.99
CA LYS A 93 14.08 11.16 -8.00
C LYS A 93 15.40 10.88 -7.27
N ASP A 94 15.33 10.23 -6.12
CA ASP A 94 16.44 10.08 -5.16
C ASP A 94 16.64 8.62 -4.72
N ASN A 95 15.85 7.67 -5.26
CA ASN A 95 15.80 6.27 -4.85
C ASN A 95 15.58 6.07 -3.35
N SER A 96 15.05 7.08 -2.64
CA SER A 96 14.74 6.96 -1.23
C SER A 96 13.45 6.16 -1.03
N TRP A 97 13.32 5.51 0.13
CA TRP A 97 12.13 4.74 0.45
C TRP A 97 10.90 5.64 0.58
N VAL A 98 9.76 5.15 0.09
CA VAL A 98 8.48 5.86 0.22
C VAL A 98 8.02 5.97 1.67
N ASP A 99 8.33 4.96 2.48
CA ASP A 99 8.17 4.97 3.93
C ASP A 99 9.17 4.02 4.63
N GLU A 100 9.34 4.20 5.94
CA GLU A 100 10.26 3.40 6.75
C GLU A 100 9.81 1.93 6.88
N ARG A 101 8.52 1.66 6.70
CA ARG A 101 7.96 0.31 6.82
C ARG A 101 8.32 -0.55 5.61
N ALA A 102 8.29 0.01 4.42
CA ALA A 102 8.71 -0.62 3.17
C ALA A 102 10.18 -1.02 3.27
N LYS A 103 11.04 -0.09 3.73
CA LYS A 103 12.45 -0.35 4.02
C LYS A 103 12.64 -1.50 5.01
N LYS A 104 11.91 -1.46 6.14
CA LYS A 104 12.00 -2.51 7.18
C LYS A 104 11.50 -3.87 6.66
N LYS A 105 10.44 -3.90 5.84
CA LYS A 105 9.90 -5.12 5.24
C LYS A 105 10.89 -5.71 4.24
N HIS A 106 11.41 -4.90 3.31
CA HIS A 106 12.43 -5.32 2.36
C HIS A 106 13.67 -5.87 3.07
N MET A 107 14.17 -5.16 4.08
CA MET A 107 15.34 -5.60 4.85
C MET A 107 15.10 -6.90 5.61
N LYS A 108 13.89 -7.15 6.12
CA LYS A 108 13.54 -8.44 6.74
C LYS A 108 13.53 -9.58 5.72
N HIS A 109 12.90 -9.38 4.57
CA HIS A 109 12.92 -10.38 3.49
C HIS A 109 14.35 -10.66 3.02
N PHE A 110 15.15 -9.61 2.80
CA PHE A 110 16.56 -9.74 2.45
C PHE A 110 17.35 -10.56 3.49
N LYS A 111 17.15 -10.29 4.79
CA LYS A 111 17.82 -11.06 5.87
C LYS A 111 17.45 -12.55 5.84
N VAL A 112 16.18 -12.88 5.61
CA VAL A 112 15.73 -14.27 5.49
C VAL A 112 16.40 -14.95 4.29
N SER A 113 16.37 -14.30 3.11
CA SER A 113 17.00 -14.84 1.91
C SER A 113 18.52 -14.99 2.09
N TYR A 114 19.20 -13.98 2.64
CA TYR A 114 20.63 -14.02 2.93
C TYR A 114 21.00 -15.15 3.88
N ASN A 115 20.21 -15.39 4.92
CA ASN A 115 20.49 -16.45 5.88
C ASN A 115 20.38 -17.85 5.26
N LYS A 116 19.51 -18.03 4.26
CA LYS A 116 19.34 -19.27 3.49
C LYS A 116 20.48 -19.53 2.50
N LEU A 117 21.31 -18.53 2.17
CA LEU A 117 22.43 -18.73 1.24
C LEU A 117 23.54 -19.59 1.86
N PRO A 118 24.20 -20.45 1.06
CA PRO A 118 25.40 -21.16 1.50
C PRO A 118 26.54 -20.18 1.82
N LYS A 119 27.53 -20.62 2.60
CA LYS A 119 28.66 -19.78 3.06
C LYS A 119 29.38 -19.05 1.90
N MET A 120 29.56 -19.72 0.76
CA MET A 120 30.14 -19.13 -0.45
C MET A 120 29.26 -18.00 -1.02
N GLY A 121 27.95 -18.22 -1.11
CA GLY A 121 26.99 -17.20 -1.55
C GLY A 121 26.96 -15.97 -0.64
N LYS A 122 27.12 -16.15 0.67
CA LYS A 122 27.23 -15.04 1.63
C LYS A 122 28.48 -14.19 1.39
N ARG A 123 29.66 -14.81 1.18
CA ARG A 123 30.91 -14.10 0.86
C ARG A 123 30.79 -13.29 -0.43
N LEU A 124 30.20 -13.87 -1.47
CA LEU A 124 29.94 -13.18 -2.75
C LEU A 124 29.08 -11.92 -2.59
N VAL A 125 27.99 -11.99 -1.82
CA VAL A 125 27.12 -10.81 -1.56
C VAL A 125 27.85 -9.70 -0.82
N VAL A 126 28.70 -10.05 0.15
CA VAL A 126 29.51 -9.07 0.89
C VAL A 126 30.54 -8.39 -0.01
N VAL A 127 31.22 -9.18 -0.85
CA VAL A 127 32.21 -8.66 -1.82
C VAL A 127 31.53 -7.76 -2.86
N ALA A 128 30.37 -8.17 -3.40
CA ALA A 128 29.61 -7.36 -4.34
C ALA A 128 29.16 -6.02 -3.72
N LYS A 129 28.66 -6.02 -2.48
CA LYS A 129 28.31 -4.77 -1.76
C LYS A 129 29.53 -3.88 -1.50
N TRP A 130 30.69 -4.47 -1.21
CA TRP A 130 31.93 -3.73 -1.00
C TRP A 130 32.43 -3.08 -2.30
N LEU A 131 32.41 -3.82 -3.42
CA LEU A 131 32.77 -3.31 -4.74
C LEU A 131 31.83 -2.18 -5.20
N MET A 132 30.52 -2.35 -5.05
CA MET A 132 29.53 -1.33 -5.42
C MET A 132 29.65 -0.02 -4.60
N ARG A 133 30.19 -0.08 -3.38
CA ARG A 133 30.48 1.10 -2.56
C ARG A 133 31.82 1.78 -2.88
N LYS A 134 32.74 1.08 -3.52
CA LYS A 134 34.04 1.59 -3.93
C LYS A 134 34.00 2.25 -5.32
N LEU A 135 32.97 1.94 -6.11
CA LEU A 135 32.76 2.43 -7.47
C LEU A 135 31.68 3.52 -7.57
N ALA A 136 31.08 3.94 -6.45
CA ALA A 136 30.11 5.04 -6.35
C ALA A 136 30.72 6.18 -5.54
#